data_AF-A0AAX6RSY7-F1
#
_entry.id   AF-A0AAX6RSY7-F1
#
_cell.length_a   1.000
_cell.length_b   1.000
_cell.length_c   1.000
_cell.angle_alpha   90.00
_cell.angle_beta   90.00
_cell.angle_gamma   90.00
#
_symmetry.space_group_name_H-M   'P 1'
#
loop_
_entity.id
_entity.type
_entity.pdbx_description
1 polymer ?
#
loop_
_entity_poly.entity_id
_entity_poly.type
_entity_poly.pdbx_seq_one_letter_code
_entity_poly.pdbx_strand_id
1 'polypeptide(L)'
;MADDLEQQPQGWLSSWLPAWRPTSMSQLKNVEARILQCLQNKFLARYVSLPNQNKIWTVTVSPEQKDRTPLVMVHGFGGGVGLWILNMDSLSARRTLHTFDLLGFGRSSRPAFPRDPEGAEDEFVTSIETWRETMGIPTMILLGHSLGGFLATSYSIKYPERVKHLILVDPWGFPLRPTDPSEIRAPPTWVKAVASILGRSNPLAVLRVAGPWGPGLVQRFRPDFKRKFADFFEDDTISEYIYHCNAQNPRCGGVPGTLRGSCLWLLTQQVPQLATLPSQQC
;
A
#
# COMPACT_ATOMS: atom_id res chain seq x y z
N MET A 1 21.18 25.52 4.49
CA MET A 1 22.45 25.08 3.85
C MET A 1 23.09 24.07 4.76
N ALA A 2 23.04 22.79 4.38
CA ALA A 2 23.95 21.71 4.75
C ALA A 2 23.38 20.45 4.08
N ASP A 3 23.96 20.13 2.92
CA ASP A 3 23.77 18.87 2.20
C ASP A 3 24.57 17.79 2.94
N ASP A 4 23.90 16.75 3.44
CA ASP A 4 24.56 15.51 3.85
C ASP A 4 24.47 14.49 2.71
N LEU A 5 25.54 14.47 1.91
CA LEU A 5 25.82 13.46 0.90
C LEU A 5 26.48 12.25 1.57
N GLU A 6 25.73 11.17 1.78
CA GLU A 6 26.30 9.85 2.07
C GLU A 6 27.07 9.33 0.84
N GLN A 7 28.40 9.44 0.86
CA GLN A 7 29.28 8.80 -0.12
C GLN A 7 29.45 7.31 0.21
N GLN A 8 29.03 6.44 -0.71
CA GLN A 8 29.34 5.00 -0.71
C GLN A 8 30.69 4.74 -1.42
N PRO A 9 31.51 3.75 -1.00
CA PRO A 9 32.80 3.49 -1.61
C PRO A 9 32.64 2.91 -3.03
N GLN A 10 33.21 3.60 -4.02
CA GLN A 10 33.13 3.25 -5.43
C GLN A 10 34.21 2.22 -5.79
N GLY A 11 33.80 0.97 -6.01
CA GLY A 11 34.61 -0.01 -6.72
C GLY A 11 34.53 0.20 -8.23
N TRP A 12 35.65 0.07 -8.95
CA TRP A 12 35.77 0.34 -10.39
C TRP A 12 34.80 -0.42 -11.32
N LEU A 13 34.18 -1.52 -10.85
CA LEU A 13 33.15 -2.28 -11.57
C LEU A 13 31.70 -1.77 -11.34
N SER A 14 31.47 -0.86 -10.37
CA SER A 14 30.12 -0.35 -10.05
C SER A 14 29.66 0.83 -10.91
N SER A 15 30.57 1.44 -11.69
CA SER A 15 30.27 2.58 -12.57
C SER A 15 29.67 2.19 -13.93
N TRP A 16 29.81 0.92 -14.34
CA TRP A 16 29.21 0.39 -15.58
C TRP A 16 27.80 -0.19 -15.41
N LEU A 17 27.38 -0.48 -14.17
CA LEU A 17 26.07 -1.04 -13.82
C LEU A 17 25.10 -0.13 -13.01
N PRO A 18 25.24 1.22 -12.93
CA PRO A 18 24.33 2.03 -12.11
C PRO A 18 22.95 2.27 -12.75
N ALA A 19 22.68 1.76 -13.96
CA ALA A 19 21.45 2.04 -14.71
C ALA A 19 20.50 0.83 -14.91
N TRP A 20 20.66 -0.26 -14.15
CA TRP A 20 19.82 -1.45 -14.37
C TRP A 20 18.47 -1.42 -13.64
N ARG A 21 18.30 -0.54 -12.63
CA ARG A 21 17.01 -0.30 -11.95
C ARG A 21 16.71 1.20 -11.98
N PRO A 22 16.07 1.71 -13.05
CA PRO A 22 15.79 3.14 -13.19
C PRO A 22 14.63 3.55 -12.26
N THR A 23 14.85 3.52 -10.94
CA THR A 23 13.89 3.99 -9.95
C THR A 23 14.56 4.88 -8.92
N SER A 24 13.92 5.99 -8.61
CA SER A 24 14.33 6.89 -7.53
C SER A 24 13.11 7.47 -6.83
N MET A 25 13.30 8.01 -5.62
CA MET A 25 12.27 8.77 -4.92
C MET A 25 11.83 10.01 -5.72
N SER A 26 12.73 10.62 -6.50
CA SER A 26 12.40 11.75 -7.36
C SER A 26 11.50 11.33 -8.52
N GLN A 27 11.75 10.19 -9.15
CA GLN A 27 10.89 9.66 -10.20
C GLN A 27 9.50 9.30 -9.66
N LEU A 28 9.42 8.61 -8.51
CA LEU A 28 8.13 8.33 -7.88
C LEU A 28 7.37 9.63 -7.58
N LYS A 29 8.04 10.63 -7.01
CA LYS A 29 7.45 11.94 -6.71
C LYS A 29 6.93 12.62 -7.98
N ASN A 30 7.68 12.58 -9.08
CA ASN A 30 7.29 13.21 -10.34
C ASN A 30 6.08 12.52 -10.97
N VAL A 31 6.07 11.18 -10.98
CA VAL A 31 4.93 10.41 -11.51
C VAL A 31 3.68 10.62 -10.65
N GLU A 32 3.83 10.59 -9.32
CA GLU A 32 2.70 10.87 -8.43
C GLU A 32 2.19 12.30 -8.55
N ALA A 33 3.06 13.29 -8.77
CA ALA A 33 2.64 14.67 -9.01
C ALA A 33 1.78 14.79 -10.27
N ARG A 34 2.13 14.08 -11.36
CA ARG A 34 1.28 14.00 -12.57
C ARG A 34 -0.09 13.39 -12.24
N ILE A 35 -0.12 12.35 -11.42
CA ILE A 35 -1.38 11.72 -11.00
C ILE A 35 -2.26 12.69 -10.19
N LEU A 36 -1.67 13.38 -9.21
CA LEU A 36 -2.40 14.29 -8.33
C LEU A 36 -2.88 15.57 -9.04
N GLN A 37 -2.28 15.94 -10.19
CA GLN A 37 -2.77 17.05 -11.02
C GLN A 37 -4.17 16.80 -11.59
N CYS A 38 -4.64 15.55 -11.63
CA CYS A 38 -6.00 15.23 -12.06
C CYS A 38 -7.08 15.61 -11.04
N LEU A 39 -6.69 15.86 -9.78
CA LEU A 39 -7.64 16.25 -8.73
C LEU A 39 -8.24 17.62 -9.03
N GLN A 40 -9.56 17.68 -9.03
CA GLN A 40 -10.31 18.93 -9.15
C GLN A 40 -10.39 19.65 -7.81
N ASN A 41 -10.49 18.90 -6.70
CA ASN A 41 -10.59 19.48 -5.37
C ASN A 41 -9.23 19.93 -4.81
N LYS A 42 -9.25 20.96 -3.97
CA LYS A 42 -8.06 21.42 -3.24
C LYS A 42 -7.52 20.30 -2.35
N PHE A 43 -6.23 20.01 -2.51
CA PHE A 43 -5.55 19.00 -1.73
C PHE A 43 -4.26 19.53 -1.09
N LEU A 44 -3.85 18.89 0.00
CA LEU A 44 -2.58 19.09 0.68
C LEU A 44 -1.83 17.77 0.73
N ALA A 45 -0.64 17.73 0.14
CA ALA A 45 0.24 16.58 0.18
C ALA A 45 1.49 16.90 1.01
N ARG A 46 1.71 16.14 2.10
CA ARG A 46 2.81 16.39 3.04
C ARG A 46 3.28 15.13 3.73
N TYR A 47 4.48 15.19 4.29
CA TYR A 47 4.95 14.20 5.24
C TYR A 47 4.41 14.49 6.64
N VAL A 48 3.88 13.47 7.29
CA VAL A 48 3.51 13.46 8.70
C VAL A 48 4.63 12.74 9.44
N SER A 49 5.33 13.44 10.32
CA SER A 49 6.41 12.86 11.12
C SER A 49 5.83 12.18 12.35
N LEU A 50 6.15 10.90 12.53
CA LEU A 50 5.83 10.12 13.71
C LEU A 50 6.88 10.36 14.81
N PRO A 51 6.57 10.08 16.10
CA PRO A 51 7.51 10.23 17.21
C PRO A 51 8.82 9.44 17.05
N ASN A 52 8.78 8.30 16.34
CA ASN A 52 9.95 7.48 16.03
C ASN A 52 10.74 7.97 14.80
N GLN A 53 10.56 9.23 14.40
CA GLN A 53 11.21 9.88 13.25
C GLN A 53 10.82 9.32 11.87
N ASN A 54 9.99 8.28 11.81
CA ASN A 54 9.42 7.80 10.55
C ASN A 54 8.48 8.86 9.97
N LYS A 55 8.41 8.93 8.65
CA LYS A 55 7.57 9.88 7.92
C LYS A 55 6.55 9.12 7.11
N ILE A 56 5.28 9.48 7.28
CA ILE A 56 4.18 8.95 6.49
C ILE A 56 3.77 9.98 5.45
N TRP A 57 3.89 9.61 4.17
CA TRP A 57 3.41 10.45 3.07
C TRP A 57 1.89 10.45 3.05
N THR A 58 1.28 11.63 3.15
CA THR A 58 -0.17 11.79 3.31
C THR A 58 -0.71 12.81 2.32
N VAL A 59 -1.83 12.47 1.69
CA VAL A 59 -2.64 13.37 0.86
C VAL A 59 -3.97 13.60 1.57
N THR A 60 -4.33 14.87 1.73
CA THR A 60 -5.60 15.30 2.31
C THR A 60 -6.37 16.11 1.29
N VAL A 61 -7.58 15.69 0.96
CA VAL A 61 -8.51 16.44 0.10
C VAL A 61 -9.60 17.02 0.99
N SER A 62 -9.72 18.35 0.99
CA SER A 62 -10.69 19.05 1.83
C SER A 62 -11.81 19.63 0.97
N PRO A 63 -13.08 19.27 1.22
CA PRO A 63 -14.21 20.00 0.65
C PRO A 63 -14.29 21.42 1.23
N GLU A 64 -15.10 22.25 0.59
CA GLU A 64 -15.45 23.57 1.11
C GLU A 64 -16.23 23.49 2.44
N GLN A 65 -17.03 22.44 2.63
CA GLN A 65 -17.79 22.21 3.87
C GLN A 65 -17.25 21.00 4.65
N LYS A 66 -16.84 21.24 5.91
CA LYS A 66 -16.20 20.25 6.80
C LYS A 66 -17.13 19.74 7.91
N ASP A 67 -18.40 19.48 7.58
CA ASP A 67 -19.44 19.15 8.56
C ASP A 67 -19.59 17.64 8.85
N ARG A 68 -18.79 16.78 8.19
CA ARG A 68 -18.93 15.32 8.31
C ARG A 68 -17.67 14.63 8.81
N THR A 69 -17.87 13.46 9.44
CA THR A 69 -16.80 12.53 9.83
C THR A 69 -15.82 12.29 8.67
N PRO A 70 -14.50 12.46 8.88
CA PRO A 70 -13.52 12.28 7.81
C PRO A 70 -13.47 10.83 7.32
N LEU A 71 -13.10 10.66 6.06
CA LEU A 71 -12.81 9.37 5.46
C LEU A 71 -11.31 9.15 5.38
N VAL A 72 -10.83 8.01 5.85
CA VAL A 72 -9.43 7.58 5.74
C VAL A 72 -9.36 6.36 4.84
N MET A 73 -8.54 6.41 3.80
CA MET A 73 -8.38 5.31 2.82
C MET A 73 -6.99 4.70 2.88
N VAL A 74 -6.93 3.39 3.13
CA VAL A 74 -5.72 2.59 3.26
C VAL A 74 -5.54 1.73 2.00
N HIS A 75 -4.44 1.96 1.28
CA HIS A 75 -4.15 1.24 0.04
C HIS A 75 -3.75 -0.22 0.28
N GLY A 76 -3.80 -1.03 -0.78
CA GLY A 76 -3.40 -2.44 -0.77
C GLY A 76 -1.90 -2.66 -1.01
N PHE A 77 -1.48 -3.94 -1.01
CA PHE A 77 -0.08 -4.31 -1.20
C PHE A 77 0.45 -3.84 -2.56
N GLY A 78 1.64 -3.23 -2.55
CA GLY A 78 2.30 -2.69 -3.74
C GLY A 78 1.63 -1.45 -4.33
N GLY A 79 0.66 -0.87 -3.63
CA GLY A 79 0.02 0.40 -3.98
C GLY A 79 0.64 1.60 -3.28
N GLY A 80 -0.02 2.73 -3.49
CA GLY A 80 0.22 4.00 -2.80
C GLY A 80 -0.97 4.93 -3.01
N VAL A 81 -0.90 6.14 -2.47
CA VAL A 81 -1.97 7.15 -2.52
C VAL A 81 -2.50 7.41 -3.93
N GLY A 82 -1.64 7.33 -4.96
CA GLY A 82 -2.01 7.60 -6.35
C GLY A 82 -3.05 6.63 -6.92
N LEU A 83 -3.20 5.43 -6.36
CA LEU A 83 -4.20 4.46 -6.83
C LEU A 83 -5.64 4.85 -6.48
N TRP A 84 -5.82 5.82 -5.58
CA TRP A 84 -7.13 6.33 -5.19
C TRP A 84 -7.62 7.51 -6.02
N ILE A 85 -6.83 8.00 -6.99
CA ILE A 85 -7.09 9.27 -7.70
C ILE A 85 -8.51 9.38 -8.25
N LEU A 86 -9.05 8.30 -8.83
CA LEU A 86 -10.40 8.27 -9.42
C LEU A 86 -11.53 8.30 -8.38
N ASN A 87 -11.21 8.05 -7.11
CA ASN A 87 -12.16 8.03 -6.01
C ASN A 87 -12.11 9.32 -5.18
N MET A 88 -10.98 10.03 -5.20
CA MET A 88 -10.73 11.13 -4.26
C MET A 88 -11.74 12.27 -4.41
N ASP A 89 -11.99 12.78 -5.61
CA ASP A 89 -12.88 13.93 -5.80
C ASP A 89 -14.33 13.61 -5.42
N SER A 90 -14.84 12.46 -5.85
CA SER A 90 -16.22 12.05 -5.56
C SER A 90 -16.44 11.73 -4.08
N LEU A 91 -15.49 11.06 -3.42
CA LEU A 91 -15.60 10.69 -2.01
C LEU A 91 -15.30 11.85 -1.05
N SER A 92 -14.54 12.85 -1.50
CA SER A 92 -14.25 14.06 -0.72
C SER A 92 -15.32 15.15 -0.83
N ALA A 93 -16.33 14.99 -1.70
CA ALA A 93 -17.33 16.03 -2.00
C ALA A 93 -18.05 16.62 -0.77
N ARG A 94 -18.19 15.87 0.33
CA ARG A 94 -18.88 16.31 1.55
C ARG A 94 -18.15 16.00 2.85
N ARG A 95 -16.91 15.52 2.78
CA ARG A 95 -16.10 15.17 3.95
C ARG A 95 -14.62 15.30 3.65
N THR A 96 -13.83 15.67 4.65
CA THR A 96 -12.38 15.60 4.52
C THR A 96 -11.97 14.16 4.24
N LEU A 97 -11.14 13.97 3.23
CA LEU A 97 -10.61 12.67 2.84
C LEU A 97 -9.10 12.68 3.08
N HIS A 98 -8.61 11.66 3.78
CA HIS A 98 -7.19 11.41 3.96
C HIS A 98 -6.83 10.07 3.34
N THR A 99 -5.69 10.03 2.67
CA THR A 99 -5.03 8.78 2.30
C THR A 99 -3.53 8.94 2.54
N PHE A 100 -2.85 7.83 2.79
CA PHE A 100 -1.45 7.84 3.09
C PHE A 100 -0.79 6.57 2.58
N ASP A 101 0.52 6.64 2.35
CA ASP A 101 1.33 5.47 2.07
C ASP A 101 1.67 4.76 3.39
N LEU A 102 1.36 3.47 3.48
CA LEU A 102 1.77 2.63 4.61
C LEU A 102 3.29 2.64 4.78
N LEU A 103 3.80 2.47 6.00
CA LEU A 103 5.24 2.28 6.22
C LEU A 103 5.76 1.11 5.37
N GLY A 104 6.92 1.28 4.73
CA GLY A 104 7.44 0.32 3.76
C GLY A 104 6.97 0.54 2.32
N PHE A 105 5.92 1.32 2.08
CA PHE A 105 5.29 1.52 0.77
C PHE A 105 5.44 2.95 0.24
N GLY A 106 5.24 3.09 -1.08
CA GLY A 106 5.19 4.36 -1.79
C GLY A 106 6.33 5.30 -1.43
N ARG A 107 5.98 6.46 -0.88
CA ARG A 107 6.89 7.54 -0.49
C ARG A 107 7.15 7.61 1.02
N SER A 108 6.50 6.76 1.82
CA SER A 108 6.69 6.69 3.27
C SER A 108 8.04 6.10 3.66
N SER A 109 8.45 6.34 4.90
CA SER A 109 9.62 5.71 5.51
C SER A 109 9.55 4.20 5.41
N ARG A 110 10.72 3.57 5.30
CA ARG A 110 10.86 2.11 5.22
C ARG A 110 11.72 1.59 6.39
N PRO A 111 11.18 1.62 7.62
CA PRO A 111 11.89 1.06 8.78
C PRO A 111 12.04 -0.46 8.64
N ALA A 112 12.87 -1.05 9.49
CA ALA A 112 12.89 -2.49 9.65
C ALA A 112 11.62 -2.93 10.38
N PHE A 113 10.94 -3.95 9.84
CA PHE A 113 9.77 -4.56 10.48
C PHE A 113 10.20 -5.82 11.28
N PRO A 114 9.44 -6.19 12.32
CA PRO A 114 9.54 -7.50 12.94
C PRO A 114 9.45 -8.63 11.91
N ARG A 115 10.13 -9.73 12.19
CA ARG A 115 10.18 -10.88 11.28
C ARG A 115 8.99 -11.81 11.47
N ASP A 116 8.46 -11.86 12.69
CA ASP A 116 7.24 -12.55 12.98
C ASP A 116 6.04 -11.78 12.42
N PRO A 117 5.00 -12.49 11.98
CA PRO A 117 3.89 -11.84 11.31
C PRO A 117 3.00 -11.00 12.24
N GLU A 118 2.78 -11.45 13.47
CA GLU A 118 1.98 -10.72 14.47
C GLU A 118 2.64 -9.38 14.81
N GLY A 119 3.96 -9.35 15.03
CA GLY A 119 4.71 -8.12 15.24
C GLY A 119 4.71 -7.21 14.01
N ALA A 120 4.74 -7.76 12.79
CA ALA A 120 4.63 -6.96 11.57
C ALA A 120 3.25 -6.31 11.44
N GLU A 121 2.17 -7.05 11.73
CA GLU A 121 0.81 -6.53 11.79
C GLU A 121 0.68 -5.42 12.85
N ASP A 122 1.20 -5.66 14.06
CA ASP A 122 1.13 -4.69 15.15
C ASP A 122 1.88 -3.39 14.80
N GLU A 123 3.03 -3.47 14.13
CA GLU A 123 3.77 -2.30 13.66
C GLU A 123 2.94 -1.51 12.63
N PHE A 124 2.26 -2.18 11.69
CA PHE A 124 1.36 -1.50 10.75
C PHE A 124 0.20 -0.82 11.47
N VAL A 125 -0.52 -1.54 12.31
CA VAL A 125 -1.69 -1.01 13.03
C VAL A 125 -1.31 0.14 13.96
N THR A 126 -0.20 0.00 14.68
CA THR A 126 0.33 1.05 15.56
C THR A 126 0.76 2.28 14.74
N SER A 127 1.37 2.10 13.57
CA SER A 127 1.72 3.22 12.69
C SER A 127 0.50 4.00 12.20
N ILE A 128 -0.63 3.32 11.92
CA ILE A 128 -1.89 3.94 11.55
C ILE A 128 -2.45 4.74 12.73
N GLU A 129 -2.39 4.20 13.94
CA GLU A 129 -2.87 4.89 15.14
C GLU A 129 -2.04 6.15 15.43
N THR A 130 -0.72 6.03 15.45
CA THR A 130 0.16 7.17 15.70
C THR A 130 0.00 8.24 14.61
N TRP A 131 -0.20 7.84 13.36
CA TRP A 131 -0.53 8.76 12.28
C TRP A 131 -1.86 9.49 12.52
N ARG A 132 -2.92 8.76 12.91
CA ARG A 132 -4.25 9.32 13.21
C ARG A 132 -4.14 10.38 14.32
N GLU A 133 -3.45 10.04 15.40
CA GLU A 133 -3.20 10.96 16.52
C GLU A 133 -2.46 12.21 16.09
N THR A 134 -1.37 12.05 15.32
CA THR A 134 -0.56 13.17 14.82
C THR A 134 -1.37 14.07 13.87
N MET A 135 -2.29 13.48 13.11
CA MET A 135 -3.21 14.22 12.24
C MET A 135 -4.36 14.88 13.01
N GLY A 136 -4.50 14.59 14.31
CA GLY A 136 -5.56 15.14 15.17
C GLY A 136 -6.95 14.66 14.79
N ILE A 137 -7.08 13.43 14.26
CA ILE A 137 -8.36 12.88 13.77
C ILE A 137 -9.02 12.09 14.92
N PRO A 138 -10.07 12.60 15.60
CA PRO A 138 -10.59 11.93 16.80
C PRO A 138 -11.32 10.63 16.46
N THR A 139 -12.11 10.65 15.38
CA THR A 139 -12.87 9.51 14.84
C THR A 139 -12.90 9.59 13.31
N MET A 140 -12.99 8.45 12.64
CA MET A 140 -12.97 8.36 11.18
C MET A 140 -13.90 7.28 10.64
N ILE A 141 -14.28 7.40 9.38
CA ILE A 141 -14.67 6.26 8.54
C ILE A 141 -13.38 5.69 7.97
N LEU A 142 -13.14 4.40 8.16
CA LEU A 142 -11.93 3.73 7.70
C LEU A 142 -12.27 2.83 6.52
N LEU A 143 -11.65 3.09 5.37
CA LEU A 143 -11.78 2.30 4.15
C LEU A 143 -10.45 1.61 3.87
N GLY A 144 -10.49 0.30 3.66
CA GLY A 144 -9.32 -0.49 3.32
C GLY A 144 -9.52 -1.34 2.07
N HIS A 145 -8.54 -1.33 1.16
CA HIS A 145 -8.53 -2.18 -0.04
C HIS A 145 -7.47 -3.29 0.06
N SER A 146 -7.85 -4.54 -0.22
CA SER A 146 -6.94 -5.69 -0.18
C SER A 146 -6.19 -5.78 1.15
N LEU A 147 -4.85 -5.67 1.17
CA LEU A 147 -4.05 -5.60 2.41
C LEU A 147 -4.52 -4.46 3.34
N GLY A 148 -4.90 -3.31 2.78
CA GLY A 148 -5.44 -2.21 3.56
C GLY A 148 -6.76 -2.57 4.24
N GLY A 149 -7.55 -3.49 3.68
CA GLY A 149 -8.78 -4.02 4.29
C GLY A 149 -8.49 -4.94 5.47
N PHE A 150 -7.48 -5.80 5.36
CA PHE A 150 -6.97 -6.60 6.48
C PHE A 150 -6.53 -5.69 7.63
N LEU A 151 -5.61 -4.74 7.35
CA LEU A 151 -5.08 -3.82 8.35
C LEU A 151 -6.15 -2.90 8.94
N ALA A 152 -7.12 -2.45 8.13
CA ALA A 152 -8.24 -1.66 8.61
C ALA A 152 -9.12 -2.45 9.58
N THR A 153 -9.32 -3.76 9.33
CA THR A 153 -10.06 -4.62 10.25
C THR A 153 -9.30 -4.82 11.56
N SER A 154 -8.01 -5.17 11.50
CA SER A 154 -7.17 -5.32 12.70
C SER A 154 -7.12 -4.03 13.52
N TYR A 155 -7.02 -2.88 12.84
CA TYR A 155 -7.10 -1.56 13.47
C TYR A 155 -8.46 -1.34 14.16
N SER A 156 -9.58 -1.63 13.49
CA SER A 156 -10.93 -1.50 14.08
C SER A 156 -11.16 -2.41 15.29
N ILE A 157 -10.53 -3.59 15.33
CA ILE A 157 -10.61 -4.50 16.49
C ILE A 157 -9.81 -3.93 17.67
N LYS A 158 -8.61 -3.39 17.41
CA LYS A 158 -7.72 -2.84 18.45
C LYS A 158 -8.20 -1.48 18.98
N TYR A 159 -8.84 -0.67 18.14
CA TYR A 159 -9.27 0.71 18.43
C TYR A 159 -10.73 0.97 17.99
N PRO A 160 -11.71 0.23 18.52
CA PRO A 160 -13.10 0.29 18.04
C PRO A 160 -13.75 1.66 18.21
N GLU A 161 -13.34 2.44 19.21
CA GLU A 161 -13.86 3.78 19.48
C GLU A 161 -13.40 4.84 18.46
N ARG A 162 -12.39 4.52 17.64
CA ARG A 162 -11.83 5.44 16.62
C ARG A 162 -12.51 5.30 15.27
N VAL A 163 -13.21 4.20 15.02
CA VAL A 163 -13.79 3.88 13.71
C VAL A 163 -15.31 3.90 13.80
N LYS A 164 -15.94 4.92 13.18
CA LYS A 164 -17.40 5.00 13.11
C LYS A 164 -18.00 3.99 12.12
N HIS A 165 -17.31 3.79 11.00
CA HIS A 165 -17.70 2.81 9.98
C HIS A 165 -16.43 2.23 9.34
N LEU A 166 -16.46 0.91 9.11
CA LEU A 166 -15.42 0.19 8.39
C LEU A 166 -15.94 -0.18 6.99
N ILE A 167 -15.22 0.20 5.96
CA ILE A 167 -15.53 -0.12 4.55
C ILE A 167 -14.42 -1.02 4.01
N LEU A 168 -14.79 -2.22 3.57
CA LEU A 168 -13.86 -3.19 3.04
C LEU A 168 -14.06 -3.34 1.53
N VAL A 169 -12.99 -3.11 0.77
CA VAL A 169 -12.98 -3.24 -0.69
C VAL A 169 -12.07 -4.40 -1.06
N ASP A 170 -12.67 -5.52 -1.46
CA ASP A 170 -11.95 -6.75 -1.79
C ASP A 170 -10.85 -7.10 -0.74
N PRO A 171 -11.22 -7.18 0.55
CA PRO A 171 -10.26 -7.25 1.63
C PRO A 171 -9.55 -8.61 1.65
N TRP A 172 -8.26 -8.57 1.96
CA TRP A 172 -7.50 -9.79 2.18
C TRP A 172 -7.92 -10.46 3.49
N GLY A 173 -8.02 -11.78 3.46
CA GLY A 173 -8.19 -12.61 4.65
C GLY A 173 -9.65 -12.91 4.95
N PHE A 174 -10.56 -12.52 4.05
CA PHE A 174 -11.98 -12.83 4.13
C PHE A 174 -12.35 -13.80 3.00
N PRO A 175 -12.02 -15.11 3.13
CA PRO A 175 -12.52 -16.07 2.17
C PRO A 175 -14.06 -16.04 2.19
N LEU A 176 -14.68 -16.17 1.02
CA LEU A 176 -16.10 -16.51 0.93
C LEU A 176 -16.32 -17.75 1.79
N ARG A 177 -17.20 -17.66 2.80
CA ARG A 177 -17.59 -18.82 3.58
C ARG A 177 -18.20 -19.82 2.59
N PRO A 178 -17.59 -20.98 2.33
CA PRO A 178 -18.14 -21.92 1.39
C PRO A 178 -19.47 -22.42 1.93
N THR A 179 -20.48 -22.48 1.06
CA THR A 179 -21.82 -22.98 1.39
C THR A 179 -21.80 -24.47 1.72
N ASP A 180 -20.78 -25.19 1.24
CA ASP A 180 -20.51 -26.59 1.53
C ASP A 180 -18.99 -26.78 1.80
N PRO A 181 -18.58 -27.38 2.94
CA PRO A 181 -17.18 -27.73 3.23
C PRO A 181 -16.48 -28.53 2.12
N SER A 182 -17.23 -29.22 1.25
CA SER A 182 -16.71 -29.98 0.11
C SER A 182 -16.23 -29.10 -1.05
N GLU A 183 -16.62 -27.82 -1.10
CA GLU A 183 -16.21 -26.86 -2.13
C GLU A 183 -14.82 -26.26 -1.88
N ILE A 184 -14.24 -26.45 -0.68
CA ILE A 184 -12.84 -26.13 -0.41
C ILE A 184 -11.97 -27.18 -1.11
N ARG A 185 -11.86 -27.08 -2.43
CA ARG A 185 -10.87 -27.86 -3.19
C ARG A 185 -9.49 -27.33 -2.83
N ALA A 186 -8.75 -28.14 -2.06
CA ALA A 186 -7.33 -27.92 -1.91
C ALA A 186 -6.71 -27.76 -3.32
N PRO A 187 -5.96 -26.68 -3.57
CA PRO A 187 -5.40 -26.45 -4.89
C PRO A 187 -4.58 -27.68 -5.29
N PRO A 188 -4.72 -28.18 -6.54
CA PRO A 188 -4.01 -29.35 -7.02
C PRO A 188 -2.52 -29.25 -6.71
N THR A 189 -1.85 -30.38 -6.45
CA THR A 189 -0.43 -30.39 -6.06
C THR A 189 0.47 -29.68 -7.08
N TRP A 190 0.10 -29.70 -8.36
CA TRP A 190 0.81 -28.95 -9.40
C TRP A 190 0.60 -27.43 -9.30
N VAL A 191 -0.57 -26.95 -8.87
CA VAL A 191 -0.81 -25.52 -8.56
C VAL A 191 0.00 -25.11 -7.35
N LYS A 192 0.05 -25.96 -6.30
CA LYS A 192 0.92 -25.74 -5.14
C LYS A 192 2.40 -25.75 -5.54
N ALA A 193 2.82 -26.62 -6.46
CA ALA A 193 4.19 -26.68 -6.97
C ALA A 193 4.52 -25.47 -7.85
N VAL A 194 3.63 -25.06 -8.76
CA VAL A 194 3.77 -23.86 -9.59
C VAL A 194 3.76 -22.60 -8.73
N ALA A 195 2.90 -22.50 -7.72
CA ALA A 195 2.92 -21.44 -6.72
C ALA A 195 4.16 -21.52 -5.80
N SER A 196 4.74 -22.70 -5.57
CA SER A 196 6.02 -22.86 -4.87
C SER A 196 7.22 -22.52 -5.75
N ILE A 197 7.09 -22.55 -7.07
CA ILE A 197 8.12 -22.20 -8.06
C ILE A 197 8.04 -20.71 -8.43
N LEU A 198 6.83 -20.19 -8.67
CA LEU A 198 6.53 -18.78 -8.90
C LEU A 198 6.52 -17.96 -7.60
N GLY A 199 6.11 -18.54 -6.47
CA GLY A 199 6.20 -17.90 -5.14
C GLY A 199 7.61 -17.84 -4.57
N ARG A 200 8.59 -18.53 -5.17
CA ARG A 200 10.03 -18.28 -4.95
C ARG A 200 10.49 -16.98 -5.63
N SER A 201 9.78 -16.56 -6.67
CA SER A 201 10.01 -15.33 -7.40
C SER A 201 8.94 -14.33 -7.00
N ASN A 202 9.22 -13.57 -5.94
CA ASN A 202 8.44 -12.38 -5.58
C ASN A 202 8.00 -11.67 -6.89
N PRO A 203 6.69 -11.53 -7.19
CA PRO A 203 6.25 -10.93 -8.45
C PRO A 203 6.81 -9.50 -8.61
N LEU A 204 7.05 -8.80 -7.50
CA LEU A 204 7.76 -7.51 -7.49
C LEU A 204 9.28 -7.64 -7.63
N ALA A 205 9.87 -8.80 -7.32
CA ALA A 205 11.26 -9.09 -7.65
C ALA A 205 11.43 -9.30 -9.15
N VAL A 206 10.44 -9.88 -9.84
CA VAL A 206 10.44 -9.92 -11.32
C VAL A 206 10.46 -8.50 -11.88
N LEU A 207 9.68 -7.57 -11.32
CA LEU A 207 9.76 -6.15 -11.69
C LEU A 207 11.13 -5.52 -11.40
N ARG A 208 11.74 -5.83 -10.25
CA ARG A 208 13.09 -5.36 -9.87
C ARG A 208 14.22 -5.98 -10.70
N VAL A 209 13.99 -7.16 -11.28
CA VAL A 209 14.91 -7.88 -12.18
C VAL A 209 14.69 -7.44 -13.63
N ALA A 210 13.47 -7.03 -14.00
CA ALA A 210 13.15 -6.55 -15.34
C ALA A 210 13.71 -5.15 -15.65
N GLY A 211 14.12 -4.39 -14.63
CA GLY A 211 14.85 -3.13 -14.81
C GLY A 211 14.08 -2.13 -15.68
N PRO A 212 14.64 -1.65 -16.81
CA PRO A 212 13.97 -0.72 -17.74
C PRO A 212 12.69 -1.26 -18.40
N TRP A 213 12.51 -2.57 -18.50
CA TRP A 213 11.29 -3.18 -19.05
C TRP A 213 10.17 -3.35 -18.02
N GLY A 214 10.42 -2.97 -16.76
CA GLY A 214 9.46 -3.10 -15.66
C GLY A 214 8.08 -2.51 -15.94
N PRO A 215 7.95 -1.25 -16.42
CA PRO A 215 6.65 -0.67 -16.76
C PRO A 215 5.88 -1.48 -17.83
N GLY A 216 6.56 -1.92 -18.89
CA GLY A 216 5.94 -2.78 -19.92
C GLY A 216 5.54 -4.16 -19.39
N LEU A 217 6.27 -4.67 -18.39
CA LEU A 217 5.92 -5.92 -17.70
C LEU A 217 4.66 -5.74 -16.84
N VAL A 218 4.53 -4.62 -16.11
CA VAL A 218 3.30 -4.27 -15.38
C VAL A 218 2.11 -4.25 -16.33
N GLN A 219 2.25 -3.59 -17.49
CA GLN A 219 1.18 -3.54 -18.49
C GLN A 219 0.78 -4.93 -19.01
N ARG A 220 1.76 -5.81 -19.23
CA ARG A 220 1.49 -7.17 -19.73
C ARG A 220 0.78 -8.05 -18.69
N PHE A 221 1.10 -7.90 -17.41
CA PHE A 221 0.46 -8.67 -16.33
C PHE A 221 -0.84 -8.04 -15.81
N ARG A 222 -1.01 -6.73 -15.99
CA ARG A 222 -2.19 -5.96 -15.54
C ARG A 222 -2.68 -4.97 -16.60
N PRO A 223 -3.13 -5.44 -17.78
CA PRO A 223 -3.66 -4.57 -18.82
C PRO A 223 -4.95 -3.86 -18.40
N ASP A 224 -5.63 -4.39 -17.38
CA ASP A 224 -6.83 -3.83 -16.76
C ASP A 224 -6.58 -2.46 -16.13
N PHE A 225 -5.38 -2.19 -15.58
CA PHE A 225 -5.05 -0.86 -15.05
C PHE A 225 -4.96 0.19 -16.16
N LYS A 226 -4.26 -0.11 -17.27
CA LYS A 226 -4.18 0.81 -18.40
C LYS A 226 -5.57 1.14 -18.94
N ARG A 227 -6.44 0.12 -19.07
CA ARG A 227 -7.83 0.33 -19.50
C ARG A 227 -8.65 1.16 -18.51
N LYS A 228 -8.53 0.92 -17.20
CA LYS A 228 -9.31 1.63 -16.17
C LYS A 228 -8.94 3.11 -16.07
N PHE A 229 -7.69 3.43 -16.34
CA PHE A 229 -7.15 4.79 -16.24
C PHE A 229 -7.00 5.49 -17.59
N ALA A 230 -7.41 4.86 -18.70
CA ALA A 230 -7.27 5.37 -20.06
C ALA A 230 -7.95 6.73 -20.26
N ASP A 231 -9.08 6.96 -19.58
CA ASP A 231 -9.81 8.24 -19.66
C ASP A 231 -9.07 9.41 -18.96
N PHE A 232 -8.08 9.11 -18.11
CA PHE A 232 -7.35 10.10 -17.32
C PHE A 232 -5.88 10.25 -17.74
N PHE A 233 -5.29 9.17 -18.26
CA PHE A 233 -3.90 9.14 -18.70
C PHE A 233 -3.82 8.41 -20.04
N GLU A 234 -3.41 9.14 -21.09
CA GLU A 234 -3.10 8.56 -22.40
C GLU A 234 -1.74 7.83 -22.39
N ASP A 235 -0.89 8.13 -21.40
CA ASP A 235 0.46 7.61 -21.24
C ASP A 235 0.55 6.46 -20.21
N ASP A 236 1.76 5.95 -20.01
CA ASP A 236 2.01 4.82 -19.10
C ASP A 236 2.17 5.23 -17.63
N THR A 237 1.71 6.44 -17.25
CA THR A 237 1.89 7.06 -15.92
C THR A 237 1.54 6.13 -14.77
N ILE A 238 0.39 5.44 -14.82
CA ILE A 238 -0.03 4.54 -13.75
C ILE A 238 0.87 3.29 -13.66
N SER A 239 1.34 2.78 -14.79
CA SER A 239 2.25 1.64 -14.81
C SER A 239 3.64 2.02 -14.29
N GLU A 240 4.12 3.22 -14.62
CA GLU A 240 5.34 3.81 -14.05
C GLU A 240 5.20 4.03 -12.54
N TYR A 241 4.05 4.52 -12.08
CA TYR A 241 3.79 4.72 -10.65
C TYR A 241 3.87 3.41 -9.88
N ILE A 242 3.14 2.39 -10.35
CA ILE A 242 3.17 1.05 -9.76
C ILE A 242 4.59 0.50 -9.79
N TYR A 243 5.31 0.66 -10.89
CA TYR A 243 6.71 0.25 -10.97
C TYR A 243 7.57 0.93 -9.89
N HIS A 244 7.53 2.26 -9.79
CA HIS A 244 8.34 3.01 -8.83
C HIS A 244 7.93 2.76 -7.38
N CYS A 245 6.67 2.47 -7.08
CA CYS A 245 6.24 2.04 -5.75
C CYS A 245 6.90 0.72 -5.31
N ASN A 246 7.14 -0.18 -6.27
CA ASN A 246 7.55 -1.57 -6.00
C ASN A 246 9.03 -1.89 -6.33
N ALA A 247 9.67 -1.07 -7.16
CA ALA A 247 11.05 -1.24 -7.59
C ALA A 247 12.08 -0.72 -6.56
N GLN A 248 11.63 0.12 -5.62
CA GLN A 248 12.47 0.67 -4.56
C GLN A 248 13.04 -0.40 -3.63
N ASN A 249 14.16 -0.06 -2.98
CA ASN A 249 14.91 -1.00 -2.17
C ASN A 249 14.04 -1.48 -0.98
N PRO A 250 13.76 -2.79 -0.85
CA PRO A 250 12.99 -3.29 0.27
C PRO A 250 13.84 -3.19 1.54
N ARG A 251 13.60 -2.16 2.36
CA ARG A 251 14.14 -2.13 3.74
C ARG A 251 13.24 -2.88 4.73
N CYS A 252 12.03 -3.28 4.31
CA CYS A 252 11.37 -4.46 4.85
C CYS A 252 12.18 -5.71 4.46
N GLY A 253 13.26 -5.95 5.20
CA GLY A 253 14.11 -7.13 5.11
C GLY A 253 15.11 -7.15 3.95
N GLY A 254 16.27 -6.51 4.14
CA GLY A 254 17.42 -6.69 3.27
C GLY A 254 18.06 -8.06 3.47
N VAL A 255 17.72 -9.03 2.62
CA VAL A 255 18.44 -10.27 2.21
C VAL A 255 17.55 -10.97 1.15
N PRO A 256 18.08 -11.66 0.12
CA PRO A 256 17.29 -12.50 -0.77
C PRO A 256 16.64 -13.66 0.02
N GLY A 257 15.43 -13.42 0.54
CA GLY A 257 14.72 -14.36 1.41
C GLY A 257 13.71 -13.71 2.36
N THR A 258 13.72 -12.40 2.54
CA THR A 258 12.97 -11.74 3.62
C THR A 258 11.52 -11.36 3.28
N LEU A 259 11.11 -11.47 2.02
CA LEU A 259 9.68 -11.53 1.67
C LEU A 259 9.05 -12.90 1.97
N ARG A 260 9.84 -13.91 2.39
CA ARG A 260 9.38 -15.30 2.56
C ARG A 260 8.56 -15.54 3.83
N GLY A 261 8.67 -14.70 4.86
CA GLY A 261 8.01 -14.93 6.17
C GLY A 261 6.71 -14.14 6.31
N SER A 262 6.84 -12.83 6.53
CA SER A 262 5.72 -11.99 6.99
C SER A 262 4.69 -11.69 5.88
N CYS A 263 5.12 -11.43 4.63
CA CYS A 263 4.19 -11.27 3.49
C CYS A 263 3.55 -12.58 3.03
N LEU A 264 4.29 -13.70 3.09
CA LEU A 264 3.75 -15.02 2.75
C LEU A 264 2.78 -15.52 3.82
N TRP A 265 3.01 -15.20 5.09
CA TRP A 265 2.06 -15.46 6.17
C TRP A 265 0.79 -14.62 6.04
N LEU A 266 0.92 -13.32 5.73
CA LEU A 266 -0.23 -12.49 5.36
C LEU A 266 -1.02 -13.19 4.24
N LEU A 267 -0.34 -13.89 3.29
CA LEU A 267 -0.98 -14.55 2.12
C LEU A 267 -1.77 -15.79 2.49
N THR A 268 -1.61 -16.27 3.72
CA THR A 268 -2.20 -17.51 4.21
C THR A 268 -3.21 -17.32 5.33
N GLN A 269 -3.35 -16.11 5.90
CA GLN A 269 -4.30 -15.86 6.98
C GLN A 269 -5.74 -15.72 6.46
N GLN A 270 -6.63 -16.55 6.99
CA GLN A 270 -8.08 -16.39 6.94
C GLN A 270 -8.47 -15.77 8.28
N VAL A 271 -8.98 -14.54 8.32
CA VAL A 271 -9.37 -13.82 9.53
C VAL A 271 -10.52 -14.58 10.22
N PRO A 272 -10.30 -15.24 11.38
CA PRO A 272 -11.38 -15.83 12.16
C PRO A 272 -12.04 -14.77 13.09
N GLN A 273 -11.43 -13.59 13.19
CA GLN A 273 -11.68 -12.60 14.25
C GLN A 273 -12.95 -11.75 14.07
N LEU A 274 -13.65 -11.81 12.93
CA LEU A 274 -14.92 -11.08 12.78
C LEU A 274 -16.07 -11.68 13.62
N ALA A 275 -15.93 -12.92 14.10
CA ALA A 275 -16.95 -13.56 14.93
C ALA A 275 -17.09 -12.93 16.33
N THR A 276 -16.16 -12.05 16.73
CA THR A 276 -16.16 -11.40 18.04
C THR A 276 -16.58 -9.93 18.00
N LEU A 277 -16.91 -9.37 16.83
CA LEU A 277 -17.48 -8.03 16.77
C LEU A 277 -18.89 -8.07 17.40
N PRO A 278 -19.16 -7.28 18.46
CA PRO A 278 -20.50 -7.17 18.99
C PRO A 278 -21.40 -6.63 17.87
N SER A 279 -22.53 -7.31 17.65
CA SER A 279 -23.57 -6.93 16.71
C SER A 279 -24.16 -5.57 17.10
N GLN A 280 -23.51 -4.48 16.72
CA GLN A 280 -24.00 -3.13 16.86
C GLN A 280 -24.47 -2.66 15.48
N GLN A 281 -25.76 -2.93 15.26
CA GLN A 281 -26.74 -2.26 14.38
C GLN A 281 -26.22 -1.53 13.13
N CYS A 282 -26.58 -2.09 11.96
CA CYS A 282 -26.62 -1.40 10.66
C CYS A 282 -27.46 -0.12 10.71
#